data_AF-A0A925BNL2-F1
#
_entry.id   AF-A0A925BNL2-F1
#
_cell.length_a   1.000
_cell.length_b   1.000
_cell.length_c   1.000
_cell.angle_alpha   90.00
_cell.angle_beta   90.00
_cell.angle_gamma   90.00
#
_symmetry.space_group_name_H-M   'P 1'
#
loop_
_entity.id
_entity.type
_entity.pdbx_description
1 polymer ?
#
loop_
_entity_poly.entity_id
_entity_poly.type
_entity_poly.pdbx_seq_one_letter_code
_entity_poly.pdbx_strand_id
1 'polypeptide(L)' 'QPRWDEVWFPEAFVGPMAQLLCALEDGTPPEISGDDNLKTMALVEACYRSVAEHRAVAISEIM' A
#
# COMPACT_ATOMS: atom_id res chain seq x y z
N GLN A 1 -14.36 -25.53 12.54
CA GLN A 1 -14.16 -24.11 12.19
C GLN A 1 -12.67 -23.80 12.31
N PRO A 2 -12.05 -23.06 11.38
CA PRO A 2 -10.67 -22.65 11.56
C PRO A 2 -10.58 -21.70 12.77
N ARG A 3 -9.62 -21.96 13.66
CA ARG A 3 -9.21 -21.09 14.76
C ARG A 3 -7.72 -20.83 14.56
N TRP A 4 -7.37 -19.59 14.30
CA TRP A 4 -5.97 -19.15 14.26
C TRP A 4 -5.65 -18.45 15.58
N ASP A 5 -4.44 -18.67 16.08
CA ASP A 5 -3.97 -18.06 17.34
C ASP A 5 -3.67 -16.57 17.17
N GLU A 6 -3.39 -16.13 15.95
CA GLU A 6 -3.28 -14.73 15.54
C GLU A 6 -4.33 -14.42 14.47
N VAL A 7 -4.96 -13.26 14.60
CA VAL A 7 -5.97 -12.76 13.67
C VAL A 7 -5.57 -11.39 13.18
N TRP A 8 -5.89 -11.08 11.92
CA TRP A 8 -5.56 -9.79 11.31
C TRP A 8 -6.27 -8.60 11.98
N PHE A 9 -7.37 -8.88 12.68
CA PHE A 9 -8.18 -7.94 13.42
C PHE A 9 -8.04 -8.19 14.93
N PRO A 10 -7.83 -7.15 15.76
CA PRO A 10 -7.82 -5.72 15.44
C PRO A 10 -6.48 -5.11 15.01
N GLU A 11 -5.37 -5.84 15.11
CA GLU A 11 -4.03 -5.27 15.16
C GLU A 11 -3.61 -4.54 13.87
N ALA A 12 -4.02 -5.01 12.70
CA ALA A 12 -3.61 -4.39 11.44
C ALA A 12 -4.43 -3.16 11.04
N PHE A 13 -5.55 -2.90 11.70
CA PHE A 13 -6.44 -1.79 11.37
C PHE A 13 -6.27 -0.61 12.32
N VAL A 14 -5.88 -0.86 13.57
CA VAL A 14 -5.80 0.18 14.59
C VAL A 14 -4.87 1.32 14.18
N GLY A 15 -3.70 1.01 13.59
CA GLY A 15 -2.73 2.00 13.12
C GLY A 15 -3.24 2.82 11.93
N PRO A 16 -3.57 2.20 10.79
CA PRO A 16 -4.06 2.91 9.61
C PRO A 16 -5.32 3.75 9.87
N MET A 17 -6.26 3.22 10.66
CA MET A 17 -7.48 3.95 11.00
C MET A 17 -7.21 5.12 11.94
N ALA A 18 -6.34 4.96 12.95
CA ALA A 18 -5.95 6.07 13.82
C ALA A 18 -5.25 7.18 13.03
N GLN A 19 -4.31 6.82 12.15
CA GLN A 19 -3.59 7.77 11.30
C GLN A 19 -4.55 8.55 10.39
N LEU A 20 -5.50 7.85 9.75
CA LEU A 20 -6.52 8.50 8.92
C LEU A 20 -7.37 9.49 9.71
N LEU A 21 -7.81 9.12 10.92
CA LEU A 21 -8.63 9.99 11.76
C LEU A 21 -7.85 11.24 12.21
N CYS A 22 -6.57 11.13 12.58
CA CYS A 22 -5.73 12.29 12.88
C CYS A 22 -5.55 13.19 11.65
N ALA A 23 -5.30 12.63 10.47
CA ALA A 23 -5.18 13.41 9.23
C ALA A 23 -6.47 14.18 8.90
N LEU A 24 -7.63 13.59 9.17
CA LEU A 24 -8.93 14.27 9.03
C LEU A 24 -9.09 15.42 10.05
N GLU A 25 -8.70 15.22 11.30
CA GLU A 25 -8.75 16.25 12.35
C GLU A 25 -7.84 17.44 12.02
N ASP A 26 -6.62 17.15 11.53
CA ASP A 26 -5.62 18.16 11.19
C ASP A 26 -5.82 18.78 9.79
N GLY A 27 -6.74 18.24 8.98
CA GLY A 27 -6.96 18.67 7.60
C GLY A 27 -5.74 18.43 6.68
N THR A 28 -4.96 17.39 6.96
CA THR A 28 -3.74 17.04 6.22
C THR A 28 -3.93 15.79 5.36
N PRO A 29 -3.09 15.58 4.32
CA PRO A 29 -3.11 14.31 3.59
C PRO A 29 -2.76 13.14 4.50
N PRO A 30 -3.50 12.01 4.44
CA PRO A 30 -3.12 10.80 5.15
C PRO A 30 -1.76 10.27 4.68
N GLU A 31 -1.01 9.65 5.58
CA GLU A 31 0.29 9.04 5.29
C GLU A 31 0.13 7.93 4.23
N ILE A 32 -0.94 7.14 4.33
CA ILE A 32 -1.30 6.07 3.39
C ILE A 32 -2.34 6.59 2.40
N SER A 33 -2.01 7.68 1.70
CA SER A 33 -2.91 8.30 0.72
C SER A 33 -3.13 7.45 -0.53
N GLY A 34 -4.21 7.75 -1.27
CA GLY A 34 -4.46 7.12 -2.57
C GLY A 34 -3.33 7.36 -3.58
N ASP A 35 -2.81 8.58 -3.63
CA ASP A 35 -1.70 8.95 -4.54
C ASP A 35 -0.42 8.18 -4.20
N ASP A 36 -0.14 7.95 -2.91
CA ASP A 36 1.01 7.13 -2.52
C ASP A 36 0.79 5.65 -2.88
N ASN A 37 -0.43 5.14 -2.68
CA ASN A 37 -0.79 3.77 -3.07
C ASN A 37 -0.61 3.51 -4.58
N LEU A 38 -0.76 4.52 -5.45
CA LEU A 38 -0.48 4.37 -6.88
C LEU A 38 0.98 4.00 -7.16
N LYS A 39 1.94 4.44 -6.35
CA LYS A 39 3.36 4.04 -6.49
C LYS A 39 3.54 2.54 -6.22
N THR A 40 2.78 1.99 -5.28
CA THR A 40 2.76 0.54 -5.02
C THR A 40 2.21 -0.20 -6.23
N MET A 41 1.14 0.30 -6.84
CA MET A 41 0.60 -0.30 -8.07
C MET A 41 1.59 -0.20 -9.24
N ALA A 42 2.30 0.92 -9.37
CA ALA A 42 3.36 1.08 -10.37
C ALA A 42 4.50 0.08 -10.15
N LEU A 43 4.90 -0.19 -8.90
CA LEU A 43 5.87 -1.24 -8.60
C LEU A 43 5.39 -2.62 -9.02
N VAL A 44 4.13 -2.97 -8.73
CA VAL A 44 3.54 -4.25 -9.16
C VAL A 44 3.59 -4.40 -10.68
N GLU A 45 3.21 -3.37 -11.41
CA GLU A 45 3.27 -3.33 -12.88
C GLU A 45 4.71 -3.45 -13.40
N ALA A 46 5.67 -2.75 -12.78
CA ALA A 46 7.09 -2.88 -13.13
C ALA A 46 7.61 -4.30 -12.91
N CYS A 47 7.18 -4.99 -11.86
CA CYS A 47 7.54 -6.39 -11.61
C CYS A 47 7.01 -7.32 -12.71
N TYR A 48 5.75 -7.16 -13.12
CA TYR A 48 5.19 -7.95 -14.23
C TYR A 48 5.93 -7.71 -15.53
N ARG A 49 6.19 -6.44 -15.86
CA ARG A 49 6.94 -6.06 -17.07
C ARG A 49 8.37 -6.58 -17.04
N SER A 50 9.02 -6.55 -15.88
CA SER A 50 10.38 -7.06 -15.69
C SER A 50 10.48 -8.55 -16.02
N VAL A 51 9.50 -9.35 -15.57
CA VAL A 51 9.43 -10.78 -15.89
C VAL A 51 9.21 -11.00 -17.38
N ALA A 52 8.32 -10.24 -18.00
CA ALA A 52 8.00 -10.37 -19.42
C ALA A 52 9.18 -9.98 -20.34
N GLU A 53 9.93 -8.95 -19.97
CA GLU A 53 11.04 -8.41 -20.78
C GLU A 53 12.42 -8.99 -20.39
N HIS A 54 12.48 -9.79 -19.33
CA HIS A 54 13.72 -10.34 -18.78
C HIS A 54 14.79 -9.28 -18.47
N ARG A 55 14.36 -8.09 -18.00
CA ARG A 55 15.25 -7.00 -17.59
C ARG A 55 14.72 -6.28 -16.35
N ALA A 56 15.58 -5.53 -15.68
CA ALA A 56 15.13 -4.59 -14.67
C ALA A 56 14.29 -3.47 -15.33
N VAL A 57 13.18 -3.11 -14.68
CA VAL A 57 12.28 -2.02 -15.07
C VAL A 57 12.20 -1.04 -13.91
N ALA A 58 12.54 0.22 -14.14
CA ALA A 58 12.42 1.26 -13.12
C ALA A 58 10.95 1.69 -12.96
N ILE A 59 10.55 2.08 -11.74
CA ILE A 59 9.18 2.57 -11.47
C ILE A 59 8.86 3.82 -12.34
N SER A 60 9.87 4.64 -12.65
CA SER A 60 9.73 5.80 -13.55
C SER A 60 9.43 5.45 -15.01
N GLU A 61 9.47 4.18 -15.41
CA GLU A 61 9.00 3.72 -16.72
C GLU A 61 7.48 3.43 -16.74
N ILE A 62 6.81 3.54 -15.58
CA ILE A 62 5.37 3.31 -15.40
C ILE A 62 4.62 4.62 -15.16
N MET A 63 5.26 5.55 -14.44
CA MET A 63 4.69 6.79 -13.90
C MET A 63 5.10 8.02 -14.72
#